data_AF-S4PRE9-F1
#
_entry.id   AF-S4PRE9-F1
#
_cell.length_a   1.000
_cell.length_b   1.000
_cell.length_c   1.000
_cell.angle_alpha   90.00
_cell.angle_beta   90.00
_cell.angle_gamma   90.00
#
_symmetry.space_group_name_H-M   'P 1'
#
loop_
_entity.id
_entity.type
_entity.pdbx_description
1 polymer ?
#
loop_
_entity_poly.entity_id
_entity_poly.type
_entity_poly.pdbx_seq_one_letter_code
_entity_poly.pdbx_strand_id
1 'polypeptide(L)'
;DVCSGEVQEEFYDSPSLGSPRAVHAKGNQSPQSLQDDIGVGSLVEVATDVDQNYYGVVRWIGLIEDIATAGVELEQSVCGLGDGSHRGQRLFSCGPGRALFV
;
A
#
# COMPACT_ATOMS: atom_id res chain seq x y z
N ASP A 1 7.40 -39.85 42.89
CA ASP A 1 6.66 -38.97 43.80
C ASP A 1 6.12 -37.80 42.99
N VAL A 2 4.87 -37.42 43.26
CA VAL A 2 3.98 -36.60 42.42
C VAL A 2 4.16 -35.10 42.72
N CYS A 3 4.09 -34.25 41.69
CA CYS A 3 3.42 -32.93 41.69
C CYS A 3 3.45 -32.42 40.24
N SER A 4 2.40 -32.62 39.44
CA SER A 4 1.18 -31.81 39.37
C SER A 4 1.45 -30.31 39.27
N GLY A 5 1.23 -29.79 38.07
CA GLY A 5 1.23 -28.37 37.75
C GLY A 5 0.57 -28.20 36.38
N GLU A 6 -0.75 -28.37 36.34
CA GLU A 6 -1.59 -28.00 35.21
C GLU A 6 -1.42 -26.50 34.92
N VAL A 7 -1.05 -26.15 33.70
CA VAL A 7 -1.28 -24.81 33.16
C VAL A 7 -2.25 -24.93 32.01
N GLN A 8 -3.42 -24.36 32.31
CA GLN A 8 -4.62 -24.22 31.52
C GLN A 8 -4.33 -23.70 30.11
N GLU A 9 -4.95 -24.38 29.15
CA GLU A 9 -5.12 -23.99 27.75
C GLU A 9 -5.50 -22.51 27.60
N GLU A 10 -4.55 -21.68 27.17
CA GLU A 10 -4.86 -20.37 26.59
C GLU A 10 -5.38 -20.63 25.16
N PHE A 11 -6.69 -20.88 25.13
CA PHE A 11 -7.54 -20.98 23.97
C PHE A 11 -7.36 -19.72 23.11
N TYR A 12 -6.43 -19.77 22.15
CA TYR A 12 -6.37 -18.80 21.07
C TYR A 12 -7.76 -18.78 20.43
N ASP A 13 -8.45 -17.65 20.55
CA ASP A 13 -9.73 -17.37 19.91
C ASP A 13 -9.53 -17.43 18.39
N SER A 14 -9.53 -18.67 17.89
CA SER A 14 -9.38 -19.00 16.50
C SER A 14 -10.76 -18.74 15.90
N PRO A 15 -10.94 -17.67 15.09
CA PRO A 15 -12.23 -17.45 14.48
C PRO A 15 -12.60 -18.70 13.70
N SER A 16 -13.78 -19.25 13.97
CA SER A 16 -14.34 -20.34 13.18
C SER A 16 -14.28 -19.94 11.72
N LEU A 17 -13.52 -20.68 10.91
CA LEU A 17 -13.55 -20.60 9.44
C LEU A 17 -14.95 -21.00 8.98
N GLY A 18 -15.87 -20.04 9.12
CA GLY A 18 -17.25 -20.15 8.72
C GLY A 18 -17.31 -20.33 7.22
N SER A 19 -17.84 -21.49 6.83
CA SER A 19 -18.42 -21.90 5.54
C SER A 19 -18.34 -20.89 4.39
N PRO A 20 -17.97 -21.35 3.17
CA PRO A 20 -17.98 -20.49 2.00
C PRO A 20 -19.38 -19.94 1.82
N ARG A 21 -19.54 -18.63 2.00
CA ARG A 21 -20.75 -17.95 1.55
C ARG A 21 -20.77 -18.16 0.05
N ALA A 22 -21.65 -19.06 -0.40
CA ALA A 22 -21.93 -19.29 -1.81
C ALA A 22 -22.39 -17.96 -2.40
N VAL A 23 -21.44 -17.19 -2.92
CA VAL A 23 -21.74 -16.09 -3.83
C VAL A 23 -22.33 -16.76 -5.05
N HIS A 24 -23.55 -16.38 -5.38
CA HIS A 24 -24.26 -16.88 -6.53
C HIS A 24 -23.37 -16.73 -7.77
N ALA A 25 -22.85 -17.85 -8.26
CA ALA A 25 -22.12 -17.92 -9.51
C ALA A 25 -23.08 -17.56 -10.65
N LYS A 26 -23.02 -16.31 -11.10
CA LYS A 26 -23.52 -15.91 -12.41
C LYS A 26 -22.44 -15.11 -13.11
N GLY A 27 -21.82 -15.75 -14.10
CA GLY A 27 -20.96 -15.14 -15.09
C GLY A 27 -19.63 -15.85 -15.22
N ASN A 28 -19.51 -16.74 -16.20
CA ASN A 28 -18.23 -17.09 -16.79
C ASN A 28 -17.55 -15.80 -17.27
N GLN A 29 -16.67 -15.25 -16.45
CA GLN A 29 -15.55 -14.47 -16.92
C GLN A 29 -14.33 -15.23 -16.45
N SER A 30 -13.61 -15.81 -17.40
CA SER A 30 -12.19 -16.11 -17.24
C SER A 30 -11.51 -14.93 -16.51
N PRO A 31 -10.39 -15.13 -15.78
CA PRO A 31 -9.58 -14.02 -15.30
C PRO A 31 -8.95 -13.32 -16.52
N GLN A 32 -9.77 -12.57 -17.26
CA GLN A 32 -9.36 -11.70 -18.34
C GLN A 32 -8.79 -10.49 -17.64
N SER A 33 -7.48 -10.55 -17.39
CA SER A 33 -6.63 -9.43 -16.96
C SER A 33 -7.31 -8.48 -15.98
N LEU A 34 -7.18 -8.74 -14.69
CA LEU A 34 -7.03 -7.63 -13.76
C LEU A 34 -5.79 -6.86 -14.27
N GLN A 35 -6.00 -5.88 -15.15
CA GLN A 35 -5.03 -4.83 -15.33
C GLN A 35 -5.01 -4.17 -13.95
N ASP A 36 -3.97 -4.46 -13.16
CA ASP A 36 -3.75 -3.82 -11.87
C ASP A 36 -3.49 -2.35 -12.15
N ASP A 37 -4.56 -1.57 -12.27
CA ASP A 37 -4.49 -0.13 -12.43
C ASP A 37 -3.91 0.44 -11.13
N ILE A 38 -2.76 1.12 -11.25
CA ILE A 38 -2.13 1.79 -10.11
C ILE A 38 -3.02 2.96 -9.69
N GLY A 39 -3.49 2.93 -8.44
CA GLY A 39 -4.40 3.91 -7.87
C GLY A 39 -3.89 4.54 -6.59
N VAL A 40 -4.61 5.54 -6.08
CA VAL A 40 -4.33 6.10 -4.74
C VAL A 40 -4.52 5.00 -3.70
N GLY A 41 -3.52 4.81 -2.84
CA GLY A 41 -3.46 3.75 -1.85
C GLY A 41 -2.66 2.51 -2.29
N SER A 42 -2.30 2.40 -3.57
CA SER A 42 -1.42 1.33 -4.05
C SER A 42 -0.03 1.47 -3.44
N LEU A 43 0.52 0.35 -2.95
CA LEU A 43 1.94 0.21 -2.64
C LEU A 43 2.70 0.06 -3.97
N VAL A 44 3.75 0.85 -4.14
CA VAL A 44 4.54 0.88 -5.37
C VAL A 44 6.03 0.81 -5.05
N GLU A 45 6.77 0.23 -5.97
CA GLU A 45 8.23 0.29 -6.03
C GLU A 45 8.63 1.32 -7.09
N VAL A 46 9.55 2.21 -6.72
CA VAL A 46 10.12 3.23 -7.59
C VAL A 46 11.58 2.88 -7.83
N ALA A 47 11.88 2.41 -9.03
CA ALA A 47 13.25 2.13 -9.46
C ALA A 47 14.02 3.44 -9.70
N THR A 48 15.30 3.45 -9.33
CA THR A 48 16.20 4.57 -9.64
C THR A 48 17.43 4.11 -10.42
N ASP A 49 18.19 5.05 -10.98
CA ASP A 49 19.36 4.75 -11.81
C ASP A 49 20.58 4.28 -11.00
N VAL A 50 20.54 4.45 -9.68
CA VAL A 50 21.47 3.80 -8.75
C VAL A 50 20.77 2.54 -8.25
N ASP A 51 21.48 1.46 -7.90
CA ASP A 51 20.93 0.15 -7.48
C ASP A 51 20.11 0.19 -6.16
N GLN A 52 19.37 1.26 -5.90
CA GLN A 52 18.49 1.50 -4.77
C GLN A 52 17.07 1.79 -5.30
N ASN A 53 16.13 0.92 -4.94
CA ASN A 53 14.72 1.12 -5.20
C ASN A 53 14.04 1.66 -3.93
N TYR A 54 13.02 2.49 -4.11
CA TYR A 54 12.23 3.05 -3.02
C TYR A 54 10.82 2.49 -3.03
N TYR A 55 10.30 2.15 -1.86
CA TYR A 55 8.92 1.74 -1.71
C TYR A 55 8.09 2.91 -1.16
N GLY A 56 6.83 2.97 -1.56
CA GLY A 56 5.94 4.02 -1.10
C GLY A 56 4.49 3.77 -1.48
N VAL A 57 3.62 4.66 -1.02
CA VAL A 57 2.19 4.59 -1.28
C VAL A 57 1.78 5.76 -2.16
N VAL A 58 1.01 5.50 -3.21
CA VAL A 58 0.43 6.56 -4.03
C VAL A 58 -0.58 7.35 -3.19
N ARG A 59 -0.36 8.65 -3.03
CA ARG A 59 -1.23 9.55 -2.25
C ARG A 59 -2.03 10.51 -3.12
N TRP A 60 -1.61 10.70 -4.36
CA TRP A 60 -2.20 11.65 -5.28
C TRP A 60 -1.95 11.20 -6.73
N ILE A 61 -2.91 11.44 -7.61
CA ILE A 61 -2.78 11.24 -9.07
C ILE A 61 -3.43 12.45 -9.73
N GLY A 62 -2.76 13.04 -10.71
CA GLY A 62 -3.30 14.17 -11.45
C GLY A 62 -2.38 14.62 -12.58
N LEU A 63 -2.59 15.86 -13.03
CA LEU A 63 -1.75 16.49 -14.05
C LEU A 63 -0.87 17.55 -13.42
N ILE A 64 0.43 17.52 -13.73
CA ILE A 64 1.36 18.61 -13.47
C ILE A 64 1.92 19.04 -14.83
N GLU A 65 1.68 20.30 -15.21
CA GLU A 65 2.15 20.83 -16.50
C GLU A 65 1.69 19.95 -17.69
N ASP A 66 0.42 19.52 -17.63
CA ASP A 66 -0.24 18.61 -18.59
C ASP A 66 0.37 17.20 -18.72
N ILE A 67 1.28 16.83 -17.80
CA ILE A 67 1.86 15.49 -17.70
C ILE A 67 1.13 14.71 -16.60
N ALA A 68 0.74 13.48 -16.91
CA ALA A 68 0.19 12.55 -15.91
C ALA A 68 1.26 12.26 -14.85
N THR A 69 0.94 12.56 -13.60
CA THR A 69 1.88 12.47 -12.48
C THR A 69 1.22 11.80 -11.29
N ALA A 70 1.96 10.91 -10.64
CA ALA A 70 1.63 10.35 -9.35
C ALA A 70 2.47 11.00 -8.25
N GLY A 71 1.81 11.33 -7.14
CA GLY A 71 2.47 11.71 -5.90
C GLY A 71 2.59 10.50 -4.98
N VAL A 72 3.82 10.09 -4.68
CA VAL A 72 4.15 8.93 -3.85
C VAL A 72 4.73 9.39 -2.52
N GLU A 73 4.17 8.89 -1.42
CA GLU A 73 4.78 8.99 -0.10
C GLU A 73 5.73 7.79 0.08
N LEU A 74 7.04 8.05 0.03
CA LEU A 74 8.07 7.04 0.23
C LEU A 74 8.12 6.58 1.68
N GLU A 75 8.52 5.34 1.95
CA GLU A 75 8.71 4.83 3.31
C GLU A 75 9.84 5.57 4.05
N GLN A 76 10.93 5.87 3.34
CA GLN A 76 12.10 6.57 3.87
C GLN A 76 12.20 8.03 3.40
N SER A 77 12.83 8.87 4.21
CA SER A 77 13.15 10.25 3.83
C SER A 77 14.37 10.30 2.92
N VAL A 78 14.28 11.08 1.84
CA VAL A 78 15.35 11.31 0.87
C VAL A 78 15.66 12.81 0.82
N CYS A 79 16.95 13.15 0.89
CA CYS A 79 17.41 14.53 0.82
C CYS A 79 16.96 15.19 -0.49
N GLY A 80 16.36 16.37 -0.40
CA GLY A 80 15.88 17.13 -1.56
C GLY A 80 14.44 16.85 -1.97
N LEU A 81 13.78 15.83 -1.40
CA LEU A 81 12.36 15.60 -1.60
C LEU A 81 11.49 16.47 -0.68
N GLY A 82 10.23 16.65 -1.07
CA GLY A 82 9.28 17.54 -0.40
C GLY A 82 8.41 16.86 0.66
N ASP A 83 7.33 17.55 1.03
CA ASP A 83 6.30 17.13 1.99
C ASP A 83 4.91 16.94 1.34
N GLY A 84 4.86 16.92 0.01
CA GLY A 84 3.66 16.77 -0.81
C GLY A 84 3.10 18.11 -1.34
N SER A 85 3.83 19.21 -1.14
CA SER A 85 3.57 20.49 -1.81
C SER A 85 4.20 20.53 -3.20
N HIS A 86 3.49 21.10 -4.17
CA HIS A 86 4.03 21.44 -5.48
C HIS A 86 3.61 22.88 -5.85
N ARG A 87 4.57 23.75 -6.21
CA ARG A 87 4.36 25.16 -6.58
C ARG A 87 3.45 25.95 -5.59
N GLY A 88 3.59 25.69 -4.29
CA GLY A 88 2.80 26.37 -3.24
C GLY A 88 1.41 25.78 -2.99
N GLN A 89 0.99 24.77 -3.75
CA GLN A 89 -0.25 24.03 -3.50
C GLN A 89 0.05 22.70 -2.80
N ARG A 90 -0.74 22.39 -1.77
CA ARG A 90 -0.72 21.08 -1.09
C ARG A 90 -1.48 20.07 -1.94
N LEU A 91 -0.77 19.12 -2.56
CA LEU A 91 -1.39 18.03 -3.33
C LEU A 91 -1.69 16.82 -2.44
N PHE A 92 -0.76 16.49 -1.53
CA PHE A 92 -0.95 15.52 -0.45
C PHE A 92 -0.09 15.88 0.75
N SER A 93 -0.31 15.22 1.90
CA SER A 93 0.47 15.45 3.12
C SER A 93 1.26 14.20 3.50
N CYS A 94 2.54 14.36 3.75
CA CYS A 94 3.43 13.32 4.28
C CYS A 94 4.54 13.95 5.14
N GLY A 95 5.43 13.11 5.68
CA GLY A 95 6.64 13.59 6.35
C GLY A 95 7.56 14.37 5.40
N PRO A 96 8.38 15.32 5.89
CA PRO A 96 9.39 16.00 5.09
C PRO A 96 10.36 15.00 4.44
N GLY A 97 10.76 15.25 3.20
CA GLY A 97 11.67 14.38 2.46
C GLY A 97 11.03 13.10 1.94
N ARG A 98 9.70 12.93 2.03
CA ARG A 98 9.02 11.69 1.63
C ARG A 98 8.12 11.84 0.42
N ALA A 99 7.93 13.05 -0.12
CA ALA A 99 7.12 13.25 -1.31
C ALA A 99 7.95 13.17 -2.58
N LEU A 100 7.62 12.18 -3.41
CA LEU A 100 8.12 12.04 -4.76
C LEU A 100 6.98 12.28 -5.77
N PHE A 101 7.27 13.00 -6.85
CA PHE A 101 6.38 13.17 -8.00
C PHE A 101 7.02 12.49 -9.21
N VAL A 102 6.32 11.52 -9.82
CA VAL A 102 6.79 10.71 -10.97
C VAL A 102 5.73 10.58 -12.05
#